data_AF-A0A1H9UC40-F1
#
_entry.id   AF-A0A1H9UC40-F1
#
_cell.length_a   1.000
_cell.length_b   1.000
_cell.length_c   1.000
_cell.angle_alpha   90.00
_cell.angle_beta   90.00
_cell.angle_gamma   90.00
#
_symmetry.space_group_name_H-M   'P 1'
#
loop_
_entity.id
_entity.type
_entity.pdbx_description
1 polymer ?
#
loop_
_entity_poly.entity_id
_entity_poly.type
_entity_poly.pdbx_seq_one_letter_code
_entity_poly.pdbx_strand_id
1 'polypeptide(L)' 'MLNKYAKLANKENITPHRFRHSFCKNLANAGTPIEIIRKLARHESIQTTAVYVDSSQEEQIEALRKR' A
#
# COMPACT_ATOMS: atom_id res chain seq x y z
N MET A 1 14.58 16.98 -3.62
CA MET A 1 13.98 16.40 -4.85
C MET A 1 12.48 16.16 -4.70
N LEU A 2 12.03 15.31 -3.78
CA LEU A 2 10.60 14.99 -3.59
C LEU A 2 9.70 16.21 -3.34
N ASN A 3 10.12 17.15 -2.50
CA ASN A 3 9.34 18.37 -2.20
C ASN A 3 9.06 19.22 -3.45
N LYS A 4 9.94 19.23 -4.45
CA LYS A 4 9.74 19.94 -5.72
C LYS A 4 8.52 19.38 -6.44
N TYR A 5 8.48 18.07 -6.62
CA TYR A 5 7.39 17.38 -7.33
C TYR A 5 6.10 17.34 -6.52
N ALA A 6 6.19 17.21 -5.19
CA ALA A 6 5.04 17.31 -4.29
C ALA A 6 4.34 18.68 -4.41
N LYS A 7 5.11 19.77 -4.45
CA LYS A 7 4.59 21.13 -4.68
C LYS A 7 3.96 21.29 -6.06
N LEU A 8 4.60 20.78 -7.11
CA LEU A 8 4.04 20.81 -8.47
C LEU A 8 2.72 20.02 -8.58
N ALA A 9 2.58 18.94 -7.81
CA ALA A 9 1.38 18.11 -7.77
C ALA A 9 0.30 18.60 -6.80
N ASN A 10 0.51 19.73 -6.09
CA ASN A 10 -0.36 20.20 -5.01
C ASN A 10 -0.65 19.10 -3.96
N LYS A 11 0.38 18.33 -3.58
CA LYS A 11 0.27 17.29 -2.56
C LYS A 11 1.20 17.60 -1.39
N GLU A 12 0.63 17.55 -0.20
CA GLU A 12 1.37 17.69 1.06
C GLU A 12 1.72 16.32 1.64
N ASN A 13 2.67 16.31 2.59
CA ASN A 13 3.06 15.13 3.36
C ASN A 13 3.47 13.92 2.50
N ILE A 14 4.11 14.19 1.36
CA ILE A 14 4.67 13.16 0.48
C ILE A 14 6.03 12.71 1.02
N THR A 15 6.11 11.42 1.36
CA THR A 15 7.35 10.79 1.83
C THR A 15 7.63 9.52 1.03
N PRO A 16 8.89 9.05 0.95
CA PRO A 16 9.22 7.77 0.34
C PRO A 16 8.40 6.60 0.92
N HIS A 17 8.11 6.67 2.23
CA HIS A 17 7.34 5.64 2.91
C HIS A 17 5.88 5.60 2.45
N ARG A 18 5.25 6.75 2.17
CA ARG A 18 3.90 6.80 1.58
C ARG A 18 3.85 6.17 0.19
N PHE A 19 4.87 6.36 -0.64
CA PHE A 19 4.92 5.69 -1.94
C PHE A 19 5.02 4.17 -1.79
N ARG A 20 5.82 3.69 -0.83
CA ARG A 20 5.91 2.25 -0.54
C ARG A 20 4.58 1.69 -0.05
N HIS A 21 3.86 2.45 0.78
CA HIS A 21 2.53 2.08 1.21
C HIS A 21 1.54 2.01 0.05
N SER A 22 1.45 3.05 -0.78
CA SER A 22 0.59 3.06 -1.96
C SER A 22 0.94 1.92 -2.92
N PHE A 23 2.23 1.63 -3.13
CA PHE A 23 2.67 0.52 -3.97
C PHE A 23 2.16 -0.84 -3.46
N CYS A 24 2.41 -1.17 -2.20
CA CYS A 24 1.96 -2.44 -1.62
C CYS A 24 0.43 -2.54 -1.58
N LYS A 25 -0.27 -1.47 -1.18
CA LYS A 25 -1.73 -1.45 -1.09
C LYS A 25 -2.39 -1.60 -2.47
N ASN A 26 -1.87 -0.93 -3.50
CA ASN A 26 -2.38 -1.06 -4.86
C ASN A 26 -2.26 -2.49 -5.39
N LEU A 27 -1.14 -3.17 -5.12
CA LEU A 27 -0.96 -4.57 -5.52
C LEU A 27 -1.94 -5.49 -4.78
N ALA A 28 -2.14 -5.28 -3.49
CA ALA A 28 -3.11 -6.04 -2.70
C ALA A 28 -4.54 -5.83 -3.21
N ASN A 29 -4.93 -4.59 -3.51
CA ASN A 29 -6.24 -4.25 -4.06
C ASN A 29 -6.45 -4.84 -5.47
N ALA A 30 -5.38 -5.03 -6.23
CA ALA A 30 -5.41 -5.75 -7.51
C ALA A 30 -5.46 -7.29 -7.34
N GLY A 31 -5.54 -7.81 -6.11
CA GLY A 31 -5.59 -9.24 -5.82
C GLY A 31 -4.23 -9.95 -5.89
N THR A 32 -3.12 -9.21 -5.84
CA THR A 32 -1.78 -9.82 -5.86
C THR A 32 -1.52 -10.55 -4.54
N PRO A 33 -1.05 -11.81 -4.56
CA PRO A 33 -0.68 -12.55 -3.34
C PRO A 33 0.39 -11.83 -2.51
N ILE A 34 0.22 -11.84 -1.18
CA ILE A 34 1.09 -11.09 -0.25
C ILE A 34 2.56 -11.52 -0.31
N GLU A 35 2.83 -12.78 -0.65
CA GLU A 35 4.18 -13.31 -0.85
C GLU A 35 4.89 -12.67 -2.05
N ILE A 36 4.14 -12.38 -3.11
CA ILE A 36 4.64 -11.68 -4.30
C ILE A 36 4.90 -10.22 -3.94
N ILE A 37 3.95 -9.57 -3.27
CA ILE A 37 4.10 -8.18 -2.81
C ILE A 37 5.34 -8.04 -1.92
N ARG A 38 5.55 -8.95 -0.97
CA ARG A 38 6.73 -8.99 -0.09
C ARG A 38 8.04 -9.02 -0.89
N LYS A 39 8.13 -9.90 -1.89
CA LYS A 39 9.32 -10.02 -2.76
C LYS A 39 9.55 -8.74 -3.55
N LEU A 40 8.51 -8.15 -4.14
CA LEU A 40 8.59 -6.92 -4.92
C LEU A 40 8.98 -5.71 -4.04
N ALA A 41 8.44 -5.62 -2.83
CA ALA A 41 8.77 -4.58 -1.86
C ALA A 41 10.13 -4.81 -1.16
N ARG A 42 10.77 -5.97 -1.40
CA ARG A 42 12.04 -6.41 -0.79
C ARG A 42 11.97 -6.46 0.74
N HIS A 43 10.83 -6.88 1.28
CA HIS A 43 10.65 -7.06 2.72
C HIS A 43 11.15 -8.43 3.17
N GLU A 44 11.85 -8.45 4.31
CA GLU A 44 12.38 -9.67 4.91
C GLU A 44 11.27 -10.63 5.34
N SER A 45 10.19 -10.10 5.93
CA SER A 45 9.09 -10.89 6.49
C SER A 45 7.73 -10.53 5.88
N ILE A 46 6.79 -11.47 5.97
CA ILE A 46 5.38 -11.22 5.59
C ILE A 46 4.78 -10.18 6.53
N GLN A 47 5.14 -10.22 7.82
CA GLN A 47 4.67 -9.30 8.85
C GLN A 47 4.99 -7.84 8.49
N THR A 48 6.18 -7.56 7.96
CA THR A 48 6.55 -6.21 7.47
C THR A 48 5.67 -5.78 6.29
N THR A 49 5.22 -6.71 5.46
CA THR A 49 4.35 -6.42 4.32
C THR A 49 2.90 -6.22 4.75
N ALA A 50 2.44 -6.95 5.76
CA ALA A 50 1.07 -6.90 6.26
C ALA A 50 0.66 -5.49 6.72
N VAL A 51 1.59 -4.71 7.29
CA VAL A 51 1.38 -3.30 7.70
C VAL A 51 0.86 -2.41 6.55
N TYR A 52 1.17 -2.76 5.30
CA TYR A 52 0.74 -1.99 4.12
C TYR A 52 -0.49 -2.55 3.42
N VAL A 53 -0.96 -3.72 3.85
CA VAL A 53 -2.10 -4.44 3.27
C VAL A 53 -3.35 -4.28 4.15
N ASP A 54 -3.24 -3.64 5.31
CA ASP A 54 -4.35 -3.42 6.24
C ASP A 54 -5.59 -2.90 5.51
N SER A 55 -6.69 -3.62 5.70
CA SER A 55 -7.96 -3.31 5.07
C SER A 55 -8.63 -2.15 5.80
N SER A 56 -9.15 -1.17 5.04
CA SER A 56 -10.01 -0.16 5.64
C SER A 56 -11.28 -0.83 6.20
N GLN A 57 -11.96 -0.17 7.14
CA GLN A 57 -13.25 -0.67 7.64
C GLN A 57 -14.25 -0.91 6.51
N GLU A 58 -14.23 -0.06 5.48
CA GLU A 58 -15.08 -0.20 4.29
C GLU A 58 -14.73 -1.45 3.48
N GLU A 59 -13.44 -1.73 3.27
CA GLU A 59 -12.97 -2.94 2.57
C GLU A 59 -13.34 -4.21 3.35
N GLN A 60 -13.30 -4.18 4.68
CA GLN A 60 -13.74 -5.29 5.54
C GLN A 60 -15.24 -5.52 5.43
N ILE A 61 -16.04 -4.45 5.46
CA ILE A 61 -17.50 -4.52 5.30
C ILE A 61 -17.86 -5.09 3.92
N GLU A 62 -17.17 -4.65 2.86
CA GLU A 62 -17.40 -5.15 1.50
C GLU A 62 -17.03 -6.64 1.36
N ALA A 63 -15.94 -7.08 1.98
CA ALA A 63 -15.55 -8.50 1.99
C ALA A 63 -16.62 -9.39 2.66
N LEU A 64 -17.31 -8.89 3.69
CA LEU A 64 -18.42 -9.60 4.33
C LEU A 64 -19.68 -9.64 3.46
N ARG A 65 -19.93 -8.61 2.64
CA ARG A 65 -21.08 -8.53 1.72
C ARG A 65 -20.93 -9.41 0.48
N LYS A 66 -19.70 -9.73 0.07
CA LYS A 66 -19.41 -10.61 -1.08
C LYS A 66 -19.56 -12.11 -0.79
N ARG A 67 -20.20 -12.50 0.32
CA ARG A 67 -20.51 -13.87 0.68
C ARG A 67 -21.95 -14.25 0.34
#